data_AF-A0AAD7X3X2-F1
#
_entry.id   AF-A0AAD7X3X2-F1
#
_cell.length_a   1.000
_cell.length_b   1.000
_cell.length_c   1.000
_cell.angle_alpha   90.00
_cell.angle_beta   90.00
_cell.angle_gamma   90.00
#
_symmetry.space_group_name_H-M   'P 1'
#
loop_
_entity.id
_entity.type
_entity.pdbx_description
1 polymer ?
#
loop_
_entity_poly.entity_id
_entity_poly.type
_entity_poly.pdbx_seq_one_letter_code
_entity_poly.pdbx_strand_id
1 'polypeptide(L)'
;MSTAPVNPSSSIVDATMVDYNNRRAACQAFRAHHIPYTYWYEDALRYHGSSTILFSLYLLVNSVPEAQRCLKSLGWMPGELSAYAPQYFDPAADEHVVLVHPENPKTIVVLMFSSVWPGIVPSTDDRDEAHYPPLPQLHNALAQRFLDTECDAFRRYLNLQLGYLYECPAAASPDFVDALPPDIQQFHLDWRSETLRMHAKKTIEHEREIRAQARQGQWKLMHEGTAALGGLKIDWEYEAKLLAKMQGNETQRTST
;
A
#
# COMPACT_ATOMS: atom_id res chain seq x y z
N MET A 1 30.22 62.12 -7.61
CA MET A 1 30.71 60.73 -7.74
C MET A 1 31.10 60.25 -6.36
N SER A 2 30.26 59.43 -5.74
CA SER A 2 30.56 58.66 -4.53
C SER A 2 29.65 57.43 -4.55
N THR A 3 30.22 56.27 -4.83
CA THR A 3 29.53 54.98 -4.90
C THR A 3 29.57 54.34 -3.51
N ALA A 4 28.40 54.23 -2.88
CA ALA A 4 28.21 53.40 -1.69
C ALA A 4 28.01 51.94 -2.10
N PRO A 5 28.51 50.95 -1.35
CA PRO A 5 28.29 49.54 -1.65
C PRO A 5 26.89 49.11 -1.19
N VAL A 6 26.15 48.52 -2.11
CA VAL A 6 24.88 47.83 -1.84
C VAL A 6 25.21 46.49 -1.21
N ASN A 7 24.83 46.31 0.06
CA ASN A 7 24.77 45.00 0.70
C ASN A 7 23.54 44.27 0.16
N PRO A 8 23.66 43.10 -0.49
CA PRO A 8 22.52 42.24 -0.72
C PRO A 8 22.27 41.47 0.57
N SER A 9 21.37 41.99 1.41
CA SER A 9 20.77 41.23 2.50
C SER A 9 20.03 40.04 1.89
N SER A 10 20.71 38.90 1.89
CA SER A 10 20.15 37.58 1.65
C SER A 10 19.00 37.35 2.63
N SER A 11 17.77 37.43 2.12
CA SER A 11 16.60 36.91 2.80
C SER A 11 16.67 35.38 2.73
N ILE A 12 17.39 34.78 3.68
CA ILE A 12 17.23 33.37 4.02
C ILE A 12 15.80 33.25 4.53
N VAL A 13 14.95 32.64 3.71
CA VAL A 13 13.60 32.26 4.09
C VAL A 13 13.75 31.28 5.26
N ASP A 14 13.12 31.60 6.40
CA ASP A 14 13.07 30.78 7.59
C ASP A 14 12.69 29.35 7.22
N ALA A 15 13.64 28.42 7.33
CA ALA A 15 13.36 27.00 7.33
C ALA A 15 12.53 26.73 8.58
N THR A 16 11.21 26.61 8.39
CA THR A 16 10.30 26.04 9.39
C THR A 16 10.99 24.85 10.04
N MET A 17 11.27 24.94 11.34
CA MET A 17 11.96 23.87 12.08
C MET A 17 11.17 22.57 11.89
N VAL A 18 11.69 21.66 11.08
CA VAL A 18 11.11 20.33 10.90
C VAL A 18 11.23 19.63 12.25
N ASP A 19 10.10 19.26 12.85
CA ASP A 19 10.11 18.46 14.07
C ASP A 19 10.43 17.01 13.69
N TYR A 20 11.70 16.62 13.79
CA TYR A 20 12.16 15.28 13.47
C TYR A 20 11.63 14.19 14.43
N ASN A 21 11.00 14.55 15.55
CA ASN A 21 10.28 13.59 16.38
C ASN A 21 8.94 13.16 15.75
N ASN A 22 8.43 13.94 14.80
CA ASN A 22 7.25 13.60 14.03
C ASN A 22 7.59 12.56 12.95
N ARG A 23 6.89 11.42 12.95
CA ARG A 23 6.99 10.39 11.90
C ARG A 23 6.83 10.97 10.48
N ARG A 24 6.05 12.04 10.33
CA ARG A 24 5.77 12.74 9.06
C ARG A 24 6.78 13.84 8.72
N ALA A 25 7.92 13.94 9.42
CA ALA A 25 8.96 14.94 9.15
C ALA A 25 9.43 14.96 7.69
N ALA A 26 9.60 13.78 7.06
CA ALA A 26 9.95 13.68 5.65
C ALA A 26 8.89 14.31 4.71
N CYS A 27 7.61 14.19 5.05
CA CYS A 27 6.52 14.78 4.28
C CYS A 27 6.52 16.31 4.38
N GLN A 28 6.87 16.86 5.54
CA GLN A 28 7.03 18.32 5.71
C GLN A 28 8.17 18.84 4.82
N ALA A 29 9.29 18.12 4.76
CA ALA A 29 10.38 18.44 3.84
C ALA A 29 9.92 18.38 2.38
N PHE A 30 9.21 17.33 1.98
CA PHE A 30 8.70 17.23 0.61
C PHE A 30 7.76 18.37 0.24
N ARG A 31 6.84 18.79 1.12
CA ARG A 31 6.00 19.97 0.88
C ARG A 31 6.83 21.24 0.72
N ALA A 32 7.76 21.50 1.64
CA ALA A 32 8.62 22.70 1.57
C ALA A 32 9.44 22.77 0.27
N HIS A 33 9.81 21.61 -0.30
CA HIS A 33 10.58 21.50 -1.54
C HIS A 33 9.72 21.15 -2.77
N HIS A 34 8.39 21.16 -2.67
CA HIS A 34 7.45 20.81 -3.75
C HIS A 34 7.73 19.44 -4.40
N ILE A 35 8.19 18.47 -3.61
CA ILE A 35 8.42 17.11 -4.09
C ILE A 35 7.09 16.35 -4.03
N PRO A 36 6.58 15.86 -5.17
CA PRO A 36 5.34 15.11 -5.19
C PRO A 36 5.46 13.80 -4.41
N TYR A 37 4.52 13.53 -3.51
CA TYR A 37 4.45 12.26 -2.81
C TYR A 37 3.01 11.80 -2.52
N THR A 38 2.87 10.51 -2.22
CA THR A 38 1.64 9.88 -1.75
C THR A 38 1.93 8.96 -0.56
N TYR A 39 1.12 9.06 0.50
CA TYR A 39 1.16 8.10 1.61
C TYR A 39 0.76 6.71 1.13
N TRP A 40 1.49 5.68 1.57
CA TRP A 40 1.28 4.31 1.11
C TRP A 40 1.09 3.31 2.26
N TYR A 41 0.64 2.10 1.90
CA TYR A 41 0.37 0.98 2.81
C TYR A 41 -0.40 1.38 4.08
N GLU A 42 0.18 1.16 5.26
CA GLU A 42 -0.52 1.27 6.54
C GLU A 42 -1.01 2.69 6.82
N ASP A 43 -0.25 3.71 6.40
CA ASP A 43 -0.67 5.10 6.54
C ASP A 43 -1.90 5.39 5.66
N ALA A 44 -1.93 4.85 4.43
CA ALA A 44 -3.09 4.99 3.53
C ALA A 44 -4.30 4.17 4.00
N LEU A 45 -4.10 2.94 4.43
CA LEU A 45 -5.16 2.07 4.96
C LEU A 45 -5.81 2.68 6.21
N ARG A 46 -5.00 3.21 7.12
CA ARG A 46 -5.50 3.81 8.36
C ARG A 46 -6.25 5.12 8.12
N TYR A 47 -5.83 5.90 7.12
CA TYR A 47 -6.60 7.07 6.66
C TYR A 47 -8.02 6.69 6.22
N HIS A 48 -8.20 5.52 5.60
CA HIS A 48 -9.50 5.00 5.18
C HIS A 48 -10.26 4.20 6.26
N GLY A 49 -9.74 4.18 7.50
CA GLY A 49 -10.42 3.58 8.65
C GLY A 49 -10.00 2.15 9.00
N SER A 50 -8.95 1.61 8.37
CA SER A 50 -8.39 0.31 8.77
C SER A 50 -7.73 0.36 10.15
N SER A 51 -7.79 -0.76 10.88
CA SER A 51 -7.22 -0.92 12.22
C SER A 51 -5.72 -1.29 12.24
N THR A 52 -5.05 -1.23 11.08
CA THR A 52 -3.66 -1.64 10.92
C THR A 52 -2.65 -0.89 11.80
N ILE A 53 -1.56 -1.57 12.15
CA ILE A 53 -0.45 -1.03 12.94
C ILE A 53 0.56 -0.36 12.01
N LEU A 54 1.03 0.83 12.35
CA LEU A 54 2.08 1.50 11.59
C LEU A 54 3.48 0.97 11.92
N PHE A 55 4.23 0.58 10.89
CA PHE A 55 5.64 0.18 11.02
C PHE A 55 6.59 1.28 10.54
N SER A 56 6.93 1.28 9.24
CA SER A 56 7.74 2.30 8.58
C SER A 56 6.85 3.23 7.77
N LEU A 57 7.29 4.46 7.52
CA LEU A 57 6.56 5.41 6.68
C LEU A 57 6.88 5.12 5.20
N TYR A 58 5.94 4.53 4.48
CA TYR A 58 6.06 4.26 3.04
C TYR A 58 5.49 5.43 2.24
N LEU A 59 6.29 5.95 1.31
CA LEU A 59 5.93 7.06 0.44
C LEU A 59 6.17 6.68 -1.02
N LEU A 60 5.14 6.85 -1.85
CA LEU A 60 5.29 6.79 -3.30
C LEU A 60 5.72 8.17 -3.82
N VAL A 61 6.76 8.21 -4.65
CA VAL A 61 7.31 9.44 -5.25
C VAL A 61 7.53 9.28 -6.74
N ASN A 62 7.49 10.38 -7.48
CA ASN A 62 7.76 10.39 -8.93
C ASN A 62 9.24 10.16 -9.28
N SER A 63 10.15 10.37 -8.34
CA SER A 63 11.59 10.19 -8.54
C SER A 63 12.24 9.86 -7.21
N VAL A 64 12.57 8.57 -7.02
CA VAL A 64 13.28 8.11 -5.80
C VAL A 64 14.62 8.85 -5.63
N PRO A 65 15.45 9.05 -6.68
CA PRO A 65 16.72 9.76 -6.53
C PRO A 65 16.56 11.23 -6.10
N GLU A 66 15.54 11.92 -6.60
CA GLU A 66 15.28 13.32 -6.24
C GLU A 66 14.79 13.45 -4.80
N ALA A 67 13.77 12.66 -4.43
CA ALA A 67 13.24 12.60 -3.07
C ALA A 67 14.33 12.22 -2.06
N GLN A 68 15.17 11.25 -2.39
CA GLN A 68 16.32 10.87 -1.57
C GLN A 68 17.32 12.03 -1.42
N ARG A 69 17.65 12.75 -2.50
CA ARG A 69 18.59 13.88 -2.46
C ARG A 69 18.07 15.00 -1.56
N CYS A 70 16.78 15.30 -1.63
CA CYS A 70 16.14 16.28 -0.76
C CYS A 70 16.29 15.89 0.72
N LEU A 71 15.90 14.67 1.10
CA LEU A 71 16.01 14.25 2.50
C LEU A 71 17.48 14.20 2.96
N LYS A 72 18.40 13.72 2.11
CA LYS A 72 19.84 13.73 2.44
C LYS A 72 20.39 15.13 2.68
N SER A 73 19.93 16.14 1.92
CA SER A 73 20.33 17.53 2.13
C SER A 73 19.88 18.10 3.49
N LEU A 74 18.88 17.46 4.11
CA LEU A 74 18.34 17.78 5.43
C LEU A 74 18.86 16.84 6.54
N GLY A 75 19.94 16.10 6.29
CA GLY A 75 20.59 15.26 7.31
C GLY A 75 20.04 13.83 7.42
N TRP A 76 19.12 13.41 6.57
CA TRP A 76 18.69 12.01 6.52
C TRP A 76 19.81 11.12 5.95
N MET A 77 19.99 9.95 6.54
CA MET A 77 21.05 9.00 6.20
C MET A 77 20.47 7.70 5.64
N PRO A 78 21.26 6.91 4.88
CA PRO A 78 20.87 5.55 4.52
C PRO A 78 20.48 4.75 5.76
N GLY A 79 19.35 4.05 5.70
CA GLY A 79 18.87 3.15 6.74
C GLY A 79 18.72 1.72 6.24
N GLU A 80 18.27 0.84 7.12
CA GLU A 80 17.97 -0.56 6.82
C GLU A 80 16.61 -0.93 7.41
N LEU A 81 15.90 -1.84 6.73
CA LEU A 81 14.72 -2.46 7.28
C LEU A 81 15.13 -3.63 8.18
N SER A 82 14.33 -3.89 9.21
CA SER A 82 14.48 -5.09 10.04
C SER A 82 14.44 -6.35 9.17
N ALA A 83 15.19 -7.39 9.54
CA ALA A 83 15.09 -8.72 8.91
C ALA A 83 13.68 -9.34 9.03
N TYR A 84 12.87 -8.84 9.97
CA TYR A 84 11.47 -9.23 10.17
C TYR A 84 10.50 -8.26 9.51
N ALA A 85 10.98 -7.26 8.78
CA ALA A 85 10.12 -6.34 8.05
C ALA A 85 9.35 -7.10 6.96
N PRO A 86 8.06 -6.81 6.77
CA PRO A 86 7.32 -7.35 5.65
C PRO A 86 7.96 -6.99 4.30
N GLN A 87 7.87 -7.91 3.34
CA GLN A 87 8.30 -7.69 1.97
C GLN A 87 7.25 -6.84 1.25
N TYR A 88 7.34 -5.52 1.38
CA TYR A 88 6.42 -4.55 0.78
C TYR A 88 6.78 -4.14 -0.66
N PHE A 89 7.73 -4.80 -1.30
CA PHE A 89 8.13 -4.47 -2.65
C PHE A 89 8.60 -5.72 -3.37
N ASP A 90 8.48 -5.74 -4.69
CA ASP A 90 9.05 -6.79 -5.53
C ASP A 90 10.54 -6.52 -5.73
N PRO A 91 11.46 -7.34 -5.18
CA PRO A 91 12.89 -7.08 -5.29
C PRO A 91 13.41 -7.14 -6.73
N ALA A 92 12.66 -7.74 -7.66
CA ALA A 92 13.04 -7.82 -9.06
C ALA A 92 12.59 -6.60 -9.89
N ALA A 93 11.60 -5.83 -9.40
CA ALA A 93 10.95 -4.79 -10.19
C ALA A 93 10.91 -3.41 -9.53
N ASP A 94 10.98 -3.34 -8.20
CA ASP A 94 10.68 -2.11 -7.47
C ASP A 94 11.94 -1.41 -6.98
N GLU A 95 12.14 -0.20 -7.49
CA GLU A 95 13.10 0.75 -6.94
C GLU A 95 12.61 1.26 -5.59
N HIS A 96 13.46 1.15 -4.57
CA HIS A 96 13.19 1.72 -3.26
C HIS A 96 14.47 2.19 -2.57
N VAL A 97 14.32 3.11 -1.63
CA VAL A 97 15.38 3.59 -0.76
C VAL A 97 14.86 3.69 0.67
N VAL A 98 15.68 3.27 1.63
CA VAL A 98 15.40 3.36 3.06
C VAL A 98 16.24 4.46 3.67
N LEU A 99 15.61 5.35 4.43
CA LEU A 99 16.23 6.49 5.08
C LEU A 99 15.82 6.58 6.56
N VAL A 100 16.76 7.04 7.38
CA VAL A 100 16.54 7.33 8.80
C VAL A 100 17.12 8.70 9.14
N HIS A 101 16.51 9.40 10.09
CA HIS A 101 17.06 10.63 10.62
C HIS A 101 17.82 10.33 11.93
N PRO A 102 19.05 10.83 12.12
CA PRO A 102 19.86 10.52 13.31
C PRO A 102 19.20 10.95 14.63
N GLU A 103 18.42 12.02 14.61
CA GLU A 103 17.72 12.51 15.81
C GLU A 103 16.49 11.66 16.17
N ASN A 104 15.99 10.85 15.23
CA ASN A 104 14.87 9.95 15.46
C ASN A 104 15.05 8.64 14.68
N PRO A 105 15.97 7.76 15.12
CA PRO A 105 16.31 6.54 14.41
C PRO A 105 15.15 5.52 14.38
N LYS A 106 14.09 5.76 15.15
CA LYS A 106 12.87 4.94 15.15
C LYS A 106 11.95 5.25 13.96
N THR A 107 12.09 6.43 13.35
CA THR A 107 11.34 6.79 12.15
C THR A 107 12.11 6.34 10.92
N ILE A 108 11.65 5.22 10.35
CA ILE A 108 12.16 4.71 9.07
C ILE A 108 11.24 5.21 7.96
N VAL A 109 11.83 5.86 6.95
CA VAL A 109 11.15 6.30 5.73
C VAL A 109 11.58 5.40 4.58
N VAL A 110 10.61 4.86 3.87
CA VAL A 110 10.84 4.06 2.67
C VAL A 110 10.25 4.81 1.48
N LEU A 111 11.13 5.23 0.58
CA LEU A 111 10.75 5.85 -0.69
C LEU A 111 10.60 4.77 -1.74
N MET A 112 9.50 4.79 -2.49
CA MET A 112 9.23 3.86 -3.57
C MET A 112 8.78 4.61 -4.82
N PHE A 113 9.12 4.08 -5.99
CA PHE A 113 8.74 4.71 -7.24
C PHE A 113 7.23 4.53 -7.52
N SER A 114 6.53 5.62 -7.85
CA SER A 114 5.08 5.61 -8.04
C SER A 114 4.62 4.90 -9.32
N SER A 115 5.40 4.92 -10.40
CA SER A 115 4.90 4.50 -11.72
C SER A 115 4.62 3.00 -11.83
N VAL A 116 5.13 2.18 -10.90
CA VAL A 116 4.81 0.75 -10.84
C VAL A 116 3.43 0.50 -10.24
N TRP A 117 2.77 1.51 -9.68
CA TRP A 117 1.47 1.44 -9.02
C TRP A 117 0.36 2.04 -9.91
N PRO A 118 -0.49 1.22 -10.54
CA PRO A 118 -1.48 1.70 -11.51
C PRO A 118 -2.46 2.73 -10.93
N GLY A 119 -2.55 3.89 -11.59
CA GLY A 119 -3.50 4.95 -11.24
C GLY A 119 -3.08 5.84 -10.08
N ILE A 120 -1.90 5.63 -9.47
CA ILE A 120 -1.40 6.49 -8.40
C ILE A 120 -0.58 7.64 -8.98
N VAL A 121 -0.96 8.87 -8.64
CA VAL A 121 -0.24 10.09 -9.02
C VAL A 121 0.09 10.88 -7.74
N PRO A 122 1.38 10.90 -7.34
CA PRO A 122 1.87 11.74 -6.27
C PRO A 122 1.45 13.21 -6.39
N SER A 123 0.94 13.76 -5.28
CA SER A 123 0.43 15.14 -5.21
C SER A 123 1.50 16.11 -4.72
N THR A 124 1.40 17.37 -5.15
CA THR A 124 2.18 18.53 -4.65
C THR A 124 1.34 19.51 -3.85
N ASP A 125 0.09 19.18 -3.55
CA ASP A 125 -0.81 20.01 -2.75
C ASP A 125 -0.24 20.22 -1.33
N ASP A 126 -0.53 21.37 -0.72
CA ASP A 126 -0.04 21.67 0.63
C ASP A 126 -0.81 20.92 1.74
N ARG A 127 -2.03 20.45 1.43
CA ARG A 127 -2.91 19.74 2.37
C ARG A 127 -2.50 18.29 2.51
N ASP A 128 -2.31 17.83 3.75
CA ASP A 128 -1.87 16.47 4.04
C ASP A 128 -2.83 15.41 3.50
N GLU A 129 -4.14 15.69 3.52
CA GLU A 129 -5.21 14.81 3.04
C GLU A 129 -5.12 14.55 1.53
N ALA A 130 -4.60 15.51 0.77
CA ALA A 130 -4.46 15.41 -0.68
C ALA A 130 -3.32 14.45 -1.11
N HIS A 131 -2.48 14.01 -0.17
CA HIS A 131 -1.44 13.00 -0.41
C HIS A 131 -1.91 11.58 -0.13
N TYR A 132 -3.17 11.36 0.26
CA TYR A 132 -3.73 10.03 0.41
C TYR A 132 -4.44 9.61 -0.89
N PRO A 133 -4.20 8.39 -1.39
CA PRO A 133 -4.91 7.90 -2.55
C PRO A 133 -6.39 7.69 -2.18
N PRO A 134 -7.36 8.04 -3.04
CA PRO A 134 -8.74 7.60 -2.88
C PRO A 134 -8.85 6.09 -2.73
N LEU A 135 -9.81 5.60 -1.93
CA LEU A 135 -9.93 4.18 -1.62
C LEU A 135 -10.01 3.28 -2.87
N PRO A 136 -10.78 3.62 -3.95
CA PRO A 136 -10.81 2.81 -5.16
C PRO A 136 -9.44 2.75 -5.87
N GLN A 137 -8.68 3.84 -5.86
CA GLN A 137 -7.33 3.87 -6.45
C GLN A 137 -6.34 3.03 -5.63
N LEU A 138 -6.39 3.12 -4.29
CA LEU A 138 -5.58 2.28 -3.41
C LEU A 138 -5.85 0.80 -3.65
N HIS A 139 -7.12 0.40 -3.67
CA HIS A 139 -7.51 -0.99 -3.95
C HIS A 139 -7.03 -1.44 -5.33
N ASN A 140 -7.33 -0.66 -6.38
CA ASN A 140 -6.94 -0.99 -7.74
C ASN A 140 -5.43 -1.23 -7.85
N ALA A 141 -4.61 -0.33 -7.31
CA ALA A 141 -3.16 -0.44 -7.35
C ALA A 141 -2.65 -1.70 -6.63
N LEU A 142 -3.20 -2.00 -5.43
CA LEU A 142 -2.86 -3.21 -4.67
C LEU A 142 -3.30 -4.49 -5.39
N ALA A 143 -4.52 -4.52 -5.92
CA ALA A 143 -5.10 -5.67 -6.61
C ALA A 143 -4.34 -5.98 -7.91
N GLN A 144 -4.03 -4.95 -8.72
CA GLN A 144 -3.24 -5.15 -9.94
C GLN A 144 -1.86 -5.69 -9.60
N ARG A 145 -1.17 -5.11 -8.61
CA ARG A 145 0.15 -5.61 -8.19
C ARG A 145 0.10 -7.00 -7.61
N PHE A 146 -0.96 -7.35 -6.89
CA PHE A 146 -1.18 -8.70 -6.38
C PHE A 146 -1.27 -9.71 -7.53
N LEU A 147 -2.00 -9.34 -8.59
CA LEU A 147 -2.13 -10.16 -9.78
C LEU A 147 -0.88 -10.11 -10.66
N ASP A 148 -0.05 -9.07 -10.66
CA ASP A 148 1.06 -8.94 -11.63
C ASP A 148 2.42 -9.43 -11.10
N THR A 149 2.67 -9.37 -9.80
CA THR A 149 3.94 -9.83 -9.25
C THR A 149 4.09 -11.34 -9.40
N GLU A 150 5.32 -11.80 -9.64
CA GLU A 150 5.73 -13.20 -9.52
C GLU A 150 6.39 -13.52 -8.17
N CYS A 151 6.62 -12.51 -7.33
CA CYS A 151 7.22 -12.67 -6.01
C CYS A 151 6.18 -13.12 -4.97
N ASP A 152 6.26 -14.39 -4.55
CA ASP A 152 5.33 -14.97 -3.56
C ASP A 152 5.37 -14.27 -2.19
N ALA A 153 6.54 -13.80 -1.75
CA ALA A 153 6.66 -13.07 -0.49
C ALA A 153 5.91 -11.73 -0.55
N PHE A 154 6.15 -10.95 -1.60
CA PHE A 154 5.46 -9.68 -1.81
C PHE A 154 3.96 -9.87 -2.01
N ARG A 155 3.54 -10.85 -2.83
CA ARG A 155 2.13 -11.16 -3.05
C ARG A 155 1.38 -11.48 -1.75
N ARG A 156 2.00 -12.24 -0.84
CA ARG A 156 1.41 -12.54 0.48
C ARG A 156 1.13 -11.28 1.28
N TYR A 157 2.04 -10.31 1.27
CA TYR A 157 1.82 -9.05 1.96
C TYR A 157 0.80 -8.15 1.25
N LEU A 158 0.78 -8.12 -0.09
CA LEU A 158 -0.31 -7.45 -0.82
C LEU A 158 -1.69 -8.02 -0.45
N ASN A 159 -1.80 -9.35 -0.31
CA ASN A 159 -3.05 -9.97 0.14
C ASN A 159 -3.43 -9.56 1.56
N LEU A 160 -2.45 -9.40 2.46
CA LEU A 160 -2.69 -8.90 3.80
C LEU A 160 -3.17 -7.44 3.80
N GLN A 161 -2.54 -6.59 2.98
CA GLN A 161 -2.93 -5.18 2.82
C GLN A 161 -4.35 -5.06 2.24
N LEU A 162 -4.69 -5.90 1.25
CA LEU A 162 -6.06 -6.02 0.75
C LEU A 162 -7.00 -6.45 1.88
N GLY A 163 -6.62 -7.45 2.69
CA GLY A 163 -7.39 -7.87 3.87
C GLY A 163 -7.74 -6.71 4.81
N TYR A 164 -6.74 -5.92 5.19
CA TYR A 164 -6.94 -4.72 6.00
C TYR A 164 -7.81 -3.66 5.32
N LEU A 165 -7.71 -3.51 3.99
CA LEU A 165 -8.56 -2.61 3.23
C LEU A 165 -10.02 -3.01 3.31
N TYR A 166 -10.31 -4.32 3.26
CA TYR A 166 -11.67 -4.84 3.33
C TYR A 166 -12.32 -4.78 4.72
N GLU A 167 -11.56 -4.44 5.77
CA GLU A 167 -12.12 -4.02 7.06
C GLU A 167 -12.78 -2.63 6.97
N CYS A 168 -12.44 -1.82 5.96
CA CYS A 168 -13.02 -0.49 5.77
C CYS A 168 -14.47 -0.62 5.27
N PRO A 169 -15.48 -0.08 5.98
CA PRO A 169 -16.89 -0.24 5.60
C PRO A 169 -17.22 0.26 4.19
N ALA A 170 -16.53 1.32 3.74
CA ALA A 170 -16.70 1.89 2.41
C ALA A 170 -16.39 0.87 1.29
N ALA A 171 -15.43 -0.04 1.52
CA ALA A 171 -15.07 -1.08 0.55
C ALA A 171 -16.18 -2.13 0.37
N ALA A 172 -17.17 -2.21 1.26
CA ALA A 172 -18.30 -3.12 1.12
C ALA A 172 -19.50 -2.51 0.38
N SER A 173 -19.45 -1.23 0.02
CA SER A 173 -20.57 -0.54 -0.63
C SER A 173 -20.67 -0.89 -2.12
N PRO A 174 -21.88 -0.91 -2.71
CA PRO A 174 -22.04 -1.05 -4.16
C PRO A 174 -21.33 0.05 -4.94
N ASP A 175 -21.41 1.30 -4.46
CA ASP A 175 -20.75 2.46 -5.05
C ASP A 175 -19.22 2.27 -5.18
N PHE A 176 -18.63 1.51 -4.27
CA PHE A 176 -17.21 1.17 -4.34
C PHE A 176 -16.89 0.30 -5.55
N VAL A 177 -17.71 -0.71 -5.84
CA VAL A 177 -17.54 -1.58 -7.01
C VAL A 177 -17.65 -0.76 -8.29
N ASP A 178 -18.63 0.13 -8.37
CA ASP A 178 -18.84 0.98 -9.54
C ASP A 178 -17.69 1.98 -9.77
N ALA A 179 -17.01 2.38 -8.69
CA ALA A 179 -15.84 3.25 -8.76
C ALA A 179 -14.54 2.52 -9.15
N LEU A 180 -14.50 1.19 -9.14
CA LEU A 180 -13.34 0.40 -9.55
C LEU A 180 -13.25 0.30 -11.09
N PRO A 181 -12.04 0.20 -11.65
CA PRO A 181 -11.85 -0.16 -13.04
C PRO A 181 -12.54 -1.49 -13.39
N PRO A 182 -13.21 -1.61 -14.56
CA PRO A 182 -13.97 -2.81 -14.93
C PRO A 182 -13.16 -4.11 -14.85
N ASP A 183 -11.85 -4.05 -15.08
CA ASP A 183 -10.96 -5.20 -15.07
C ASP A 183 -10.55 -5.69 -13.68
N ILE A 184 -10.91 -4.94 -12.63
CA ILE A 184 -10.65 -5.29 -11.22
C ILE A 184 -11.92 -5.52 -10.41
N GLN A 185 -13.09 -5.12 -10.92
CA GLN A 185 -14.38 -5.32 -10.26
C GLN A 185 -14.63 -6.80 -9.89
N GLN A 186 -14.32 -7.74 -10.80
CA GLN A 186 -14.53 -9.16 -10.51
C GLN A 186 -13.62 -9.67 -9.39
N PHE A 187 -12.33 -9.32 -9.43
CA PHE A 187 -11.39 -9.65 -8.36
C PHE A 187 -11.87 -9.14 -7.00
N HIS A 188 -12.44 -7.93 -6.96
CA HIS A 188 -13.02 -7.38 -5.75
C HIS A 188 -14.15 -8.26 -5.19
N LEU A 189 -15.11 -8.63 -6.05
CA LEU A 189 -16.25 -9.46 -5.67
C LEU A 189 -15.80 -10.86 -5.23
N ASP A 190 -14.85 -11.45 -5.93
CA ASP A 190 -14.33 -12.78 -5.63
C ASP A 190 -13.56 -12.81 -4.31
N TRP A 191 -12.73 -11.80 -4.06
CA TRP A 191 -12.05 -11.63 -2.79
C TRP A 191 -13.08 -11.49 -1.64
N ARG A 192 -14.09 -10.64 -1.81
CA ARG A 192 -15.15 -10.38 -0.81
C ARG A 192 -16.06 -11.57 -0.55
N SER A 193 -16.23 -12.45 -1.53
CA SER A 193 -17.09 -13.62 -1.39
C SER A 193 -16.55 -14.63 -0.37
N GLU A 194 -15.25 -14.58 -0.08
CA GLU A 194 -14.53 -15.56 0.75
C GLU A 194 -14.79 -17.01 0.29
N THR A 195 -15.07 -17.22 -1.00
CA THR A 195 -15.26 -18.55 -1.57
C THR A 195 -13.99 -19.12 -2.17
N LEU A 196 -13.06 -18.25 -2.56
CA LEU A 196 -11.80 -18.59 -3.23
C LEU A 196 -10.61 -18.34 -2.31
N ARG A 197 -9.64 -19.27 -2.35
CA ARG A 197 -8.32 -19.10 -1.73
C ARG A 197 -7.51 -18.14 -2.59
N MET A 198 -7.61 -16.84 -2.32
CA MET A 198 -7.02 -15.79 -3.17
C MET A 198 -5.51 -15.94 -3.38
N HIS A 199 -4.78 -16.41 -2.36
CA HIS A 199 -3.33 -16.63 -2.45
C HIS A 199 -2.91 -17.91 -3.20
N ALA A 200 -3.85 -18.78 -3.58
CA ALA A 200 -3.54 -20.02 -4.27
C ALA A 200 -3.20 -19.73 -5.74
N LYS A 201 -2.14 -20.36 -6.25
CA LYS A 201 -1.68 -20.19 -7.64
C LYS A 201 -2.80 -20.36 -8.68
N LYS A 202 -3.63 -21.41 -8.52
CA LYS A 202 -4.77 -21.67 -9.41
C LYS A 202 -5.81 -20.54 -9.39
N THR A 203 -6.03 -19.91 -8.22
CA THR A 203 -6.91 -18.75 -8.10
C THR A 203 -6.29 -17.52 -8.75
N ILE A 204 -4.99 -17.29 -8.56
CA ILE A 204 -4.29 -16.16 -9.19
C ILE A 204 -4.35 -16.26 -10.73
N GLU A 205 -4.12 -17.44 -11.30
CA GLU A 205 -4.24 -17.68 -12.74
C GLU A 205 -5.66 -17.44 -13.25
N HIS A 206 -6.65 -17.92 -12.51
CA HIS A 206 -8.08 -17.70 -12.78
C HIS A 206 -8.45 -16.21 -12.79
N GLU A 207 -8.06 -15.45 -11.76
CA GLU A 207 -8.30 -14.01 -11.68
C GLU A 207 -7.56 -13.22 -12.77
N ARG A 208 -6.35 -13.65 -13.14
CA ARG A 208 -5.60 -13.06 -14.27
C ARG A 208 -6.33 -13.25 -15.59
N GLU A 209 -6.92 -14.43 -15.82
CA GLU A 209 -7.70 -14.72 -17.03
C GLU A 209 -8.95 -13.87 -17.11
N ILE A 210 -9.72 -13.78 -16.01
CA ILE A 210 -10.89 -12.91 -15.90
C ILE A 210 -10.51 -11.46 -16.21
N ARG A 211 -9.47 -10.93 -15.57
CA ARG A 211 -8.99 -9.56 -15.81
C ARG A 211 -8.60 -9.36 -17.28
N ALA A 212 -7.96 -10.33 -17.91
CA ALA A 212 -7.61 -10.26 -19.32
C ALA A 212 -8.85 -10.20 -20.22
N GLN A 213 -9.88 -11.00 -19.94
CA GLN A 213 -11.17 -10.94 -20.66
C GLN A 213 -11.89 -9.62 -20.43
N ALA A 214 -11.87 -9.10 -19.21
CA ALA A 214 -12.50 -7.82 -18.86
C ALA A 214 -11.86 -6.64 -19.59
N ARG A 215 -10.52 -6.62 -19.71
CA ARG A 215 -9.79 -5.63 -20.52
C ARG A 215 -10.19 -5.65 -22.00
N GLN A 216 -10.63 -6.80 -22.51
CA GLN A 216 -11.10 -6.96 -23.88
C GLN A 216 -12.60 -6.71 -24.04
N GLY A 217 -13.31 -6.35 -22.96
CA GLY A 217 -14.78 -6.20 -22.97
C GLY A 217 -15.53 -7.52 -23.14
N GLN A 218 -14.87 -8.65 -22.90
CA GLN A 218 -15.43 -10.01 -23.06
C GLN A 218 -15.92 -10.61 -21.73
N TRP A 219 -15.64 -9.93 -20.62
CA TRP A 219 -16.12 -10.35 -19.31
C TRP A 219 -17.44 -9.67 -18.96
N LYS A 220 -18.38 -10.46 -18.44
CA LYS A 220 -19.59 -9.95 -17.79
C LYS A 220 -19.42 -10.12 -16.28
N LEU A 221 -19.54 -9.03 -15.54
CA LEU A 221 -19.44 -9.03 -14.08
C LEU A 221 -20.42 -10.03 -13.46
N MET A 222 -19.92 -10.84 -12.52
CA MET A 222 -20.67 -11.85 -11.77
C MET A 222 -20.71 -11.46 -10.30
N HIS A 223 -21.86 -10.96 -9.84
CA HIS A 223 -22.04 -10.45 -8.48
C HIS A 223 -21.97 -11.57 -7.41
N GLU A 224 -22.30 -12.79 -7.80
CA GLU A 224 -22.22 -14.00 -6.98
C GLU A 224 -20.80 -14.59 -6.88
N GLY A 225 -19.83 -14.02 -7.61
CA GLY A 225 -18.46 -14.53 -7.71
C GLY A 225 -18.29 -15.62 -8.77
N THR A 226 -17.05 -16.05 -8.97
CA THR A 226 -16.59 -16.89 -10.09
C THR A 226 -16.08 -18.25 -9.65
N ALA A 227 -16.25 -18.61 -8.39
CA ALA A 227 -15.81 -19.90 -7.85
C ALA A 227 -16.38 -21.10 -8.61
N ALA A 228 -17.54 -20.98 -9.26
CA ALA A 228 -18.10 -22.02 -10.10
C ALA A 228 -17.33 -22.23 -11.42
N LEU A 229 -16.62 -21.21 -11.90
CA LEU A 229 -15.88 -21.21 -13.15
C LEU A 229 -14.43 -21.67 -12.98
N GLY A 230 -13.83 -21.44 -11.81
CA GLY A 230 -12.44 -21.80 -11.59
C GLY A 230 -11.90 -21.45 -10.21
N GLY A 231 -10.58 -21.32 -10.13
CA GLY A 231 -9.85 -21.10 -8.88
C GLY A 231 -9.80 -22.31 -7.95
N LEU A 232 -9.24 -22.08 -6.75
CA LEU A 232 -9.24 -23.03 -5.65
C LEU A 232 -10.24 -22.56 -4.58
N LYS A 233 -11.29 -23.34 -4.34
CA LYS A 233 -12.30 -23.02 -3.33
C LYS A 233 -11.76 -23.18 -1.91
N ILE A 234 -12.31 -22.40 -0.98
CA ILE A 234 -12.17 -22.64 0.46
C ILE A 234 -13.07 -23.83 0.83
N ASP A 235 -12.50 -24.84 1.49
CA ASP A 235 -13.25 -25.99 1.98
C ASP A 235 -13.70 -25.73 3.42
N TRP A 236 -14.79 -24.97 3.54
CA TRP A 236 -15.37 -24.60 4.84
C TRP A 236 -15.86 -25.81 5.63
N GLU A 237 -16.29 -26.89 4.97
CA GLU A 237 -16.70 -28.11 5.66
C GLU A 237 -15.51 -28.81 6.31
N TYR A 238 -14.39 -28.90 5.60
CA TYR A 238 -13.16 -29.44 6.15
C TYR A 238 -12.65 -28.60 7.32
N GLU A 239 -12.65 -27.27 7.19
CA GLU A 239 -12.24 -26.38 8.27
C GLU A 239 -13.15 -26.50 9.51
N ALA A 240 -14.48 -26.56 9.32
CA ALA A 240 -15.42 -26.79 10.40
C ALA A 240 -15.19 -28.15 11.10
N LYS A 241 -14.93 -29.22 10.33
CA LYS A 241 -14.59 -30.55 10.89
C LYS A 241 -13.28 -30.52 11.68
N LEU A 242 -12.27 -29.79 11.20
CA LEU A 242 -10.99 -29.65 11.88
C LEU A 242 -11.13 -28.88 13.19
N LEU A 243 -11.86 -27.76 13.19
CA LEU A 243 -12.15 -26.96 14.39
C LEU A 243 -12.91 -27.77 15.45
N ALA A 244 -13.95 -28.51 15.04
CA ALA A 244 -14.70 -29.39 15.94
C ALA A 244 -13.79 -30.46 16.58
N LYS A 245 -12.86 -31.04 15.81
CA LYS A 245 -11.88 -32.02 16.32
C LYS A 245 -10.92 -31.39 17.33
N MET A 246 -10.45 -30.17 17.10
CA MET A 246 -9.55 -29.47 18.02
C MET A 246 -10.25 -29.15 19.34
N GLN A 247 -11.48 -28.65 19.29
CA GLN A 247 -12.29 -28.36 20.49
C GLN A 247 -12.61 -29.63 21.31
N GLY A 248 -12.89 -30.75 20.63
CA GLY A 248 -13.07 -32.05 21.29
C GLY A 248 -11.82 -32.52 22.03
N ASN A 249 -10.63 -32.30 21.45
CA ASN A 249 -9.35 -32.67 22.07
C ASN A 249 -8.98 -31.76 23.26
N GLU A 250 -9.31 -30.47 23.22
CA GLU A 250 -9.10 -29.55 24.35
C GLU A 250 -10.01 -29.89 25.53
N THR A 251 -11.28 -30.20 25.26
CA THR A 251 -12.24 -30.61 26.29
C THR A 251 -11.77 -31.88 27.02
N GLN A 252 -11.23 -32.85 26.27
CA GLN A 252 -10.64 -34.08 26.83
C GLN A 252 -9.40 -33.81 27.68
N ARG A 253 -8.55 -32.84 27.32
CA ARG A 253 -7.36 -32.46 28.10
C ARG A 253 -7.66 -31.71 29.39
N THR A 254 -8.77 -30.96 29.45
CA THR A 254 -9.19 -30.23 30.65
C THR A 254 -9.99 -31.08 31.66
N SER A 255 -10.38 -32.30 31.26
CA SER A 255 -11.19 -33.23 32.07
C SER A 255 -10.37 -34.33 32.76
N THR A 256 -9.04 -34.30 32.60
CA THR A 256 -8.05 -35.17 33.27
C THR A 256 -7.21 -34.36 34.24
#